data_AF-A0A4Z0A6A6-F1
#
_entry.id   AF-A0A4Z0A6A6-F1
#
_cell.length_a   1.000
_cell.length_b   1.000
_cell.length_c   1.000
_cell.angle_alpha   90.00
_cell.angle_beta   90.00
_cell.angle_gamma   90.00
#
_symmetry.space_group_name_H-M   'P 1'
#
loop_
_entity.id
_entity.type
_entity.pdbx_description
1 polymer ?
#
loop_
_entity_poly.entity_id
_entity_poly.type
_entity_poly.pdbx_seq_one_letter_code
_entity_poly.pdbx_strand_id
1 'polypeptide(L)'
;MVSLTSYLYSLSTPRPYSAATEHNFLTAAGNGTVSPKLFGFWLAQDRLYAAHAYPRFIGRLIAGIPWSSTHAPGSKEEQLNQTILRVLVYSLQNVVREVGFFDEYAKKFDLQIDHWRERKETRDYTAEMARISAEGDILDGLVFVWAMEQVYLDAWRYAASVQERSSVSEDHFTRAFVANWTNDEFVKFVNDLAGLVNSFDVKPGTERFNRLEMIWLRVVELEEAFWPNAGEELAMGHEA
;
A
#
# COMPACT_ATOMS: atom_id res chain seq x y z
N MET A 1 -8.38 -10.54 24.32
CA MET A 1 -9.14 -10.55 23.04
C MET A 1 -8.13 -10.21 21.94
N VAL A 2 -8.10 -10.96 20.84
CA VAL A 2 -7.17 -10.68 19.72
C VAL A 2 -7.64 -9.38 19.04
N SER A 3 -6.70 -8.50 18.66
CA SER A 3 -7.03 -7.26 17.96
C SER A 3 -7.59 -7.56 16.56
N LEU A 4 -8.35 -6.63 15.96
CA LEU A 4 -8.90 -6.82 14.62
C LEU A 4 -7.77 -7.04 13.60
N THR A 5 -6.72 -6.22 13.63
CA THR A 5 -5.60 -6.36 12.68
C THR A 5 -4.86 -7.68 12.87
N SER A 6 -4.61 -8.10 14.12
CA SER A 6 -4.00 -9.40 14.41
C SER A 6 -4.88 -10.58 13.93
N TYR A 7 -6.20 -10.43 14.03
CA TYR A 7 -7.15 -11.43 13.52
C TYR A 7 -7.10 -11.52 12.00
N LEU A 8 -7.20 -10.38 11.30
CA LEU A 8 -7.13 -10.34 9.83
C LEU A 8 -5.82 -10.96 9.32
N TYR A 9 -4.70 -10.62 9.95
CA TYR A 9 -3.38 -11.18 9.63
C TYR A 9 -3.30 -12.72 9.83
N SER A 10 -4.14 -13.29 10.69
CA SER A 10 -4.17 -14.74 10.94
C SER A 10 -5.02 -15.52 9.94
N LEU A 11 -5.75 -14.83 9.05
CA LEU A 11 -6.63 -15.49 8.09
C LEU A 11 -5.85 -16.24 7.02
N SER A 12 -6.39 -17.37 6.61
CA SER A 12 -5.97 -18.02 5.37
C SER A 12 -6.47 -17.19 4.19
N THR A 13 -5.56 -16.82 3.30
CA THR A 13 -5.86 -16.02 2.12
C THR A 13 -5.94 -16.86 0.84
N PRO A 14 -6.68 -16.43 -0.20
CA PRO A 14 -6.74 -17.13 -1.49
C PRO A 14 -5.36 -17.33 -2.13
N ARG A 15 -4.45 -16.38 -1.88
CA ARG A 15 -3.04 -16.41 -2.27
C ARG A 15 -2.20 -16.37 -1.00
N PRO A 16 -1.19 -17.23 -0.83
CA PRO A 16 -0.36 -17.21 0.38
C PRO A 16 0.19 -15.82 0.64
N TYR A 17 0.20 -15.35 1.90
CA TYR A 17 0.70 -14.01 2.23
C TYR A 17 2.16 -13.78 1.79
N SER A 18 2.97 -14.84 1.80
CA SER A 18 4.34 -14.81 1.28
C SER A 18 4.42 -14.57 -0.23
N ALA A 19 3.37 -14.87 -1.01
CA ALA A 19 3.35 -14.53 -2.43
C ALA A 19 3.27 -13.01 -2.66
N ALA A 20 2.61 -12.28 -1.75
CA ALA A 20 2.53 -10.82 -1.77
C ALA A 20 3.76 -10.12 -1.14
N THR A 21 4.46 -10.77 -0.22
CA THR A 21 5.54 -10.15 0.58
C THR A 21 6.94 -10.71 0.31
N GLU A 22 7.05 -11.87 -0.33
CA GLU A 22 8.32 -12.52 -0.67
C GLU A 22 8.42 -12.81 -2.17
N HIS A 23 7.73 -12.02 -2.99
CA HIS A 23 7.68 -12.18 -4.44
C HIS A 23 9.09 -12.19 -5.07
N ASN A 24 9.25 -12.88 -6.20
CA ASN A 24 10.54 -12.97 -6.90
C ASN A 24 11.12 -11.59 -7.27
N PHE A 25 10.26 -10.61 -7.54
CA PHE A 25 10.67 -9.22 -7.74
C PHE A 25 11.37 -8.64 -6.50
N LEU A 26 10.79 -8.83 -5.31
CA LEU A 26 11.36 -8.36 -4.04
C LEU A 26 12.67 -9.08 -3.71
N THR A 27 12.73 -10.39 -3.97
CA THR A 27 13.98 -11.17 -3.86
C THR A 27 15.06 -10.61 -4.78
N ALA A 28 14.73 -10.28 -6.03
CA ALA A 28 15.68 -9.70 -6.98
C ALA A 28 16.08 -8.28 -6.59
N ALA A 29 15.16 -7.46 -6.08
CA ALA A 29 15.44 -6.12 -5.58
C ALA A 29 16.39 -6.15 -4.36
N GLY A 30 16.11 -7.05 -3.41
CA GLY A 30 16.94 -7.29 -2.23
C GLY A 30 18.32 -7.87 -2.59
N ASN A 31 18.42 -8.70 -3.62
CA ASN A 31 19.71 -9.22 -4.11
C ASN A 31 20.48 -8.22 -4.98
N GLY A 32 19.89 -7.09 -5.36
CA GLY A 32 20.48 -6.16 -6.34
C GLY A 32 20.62 -6.77 -7.74
N THR A 33 19.79 -7.74 -8.09
CA THR A 33 19.80 -8.44 -9.39
C THR A 33 18.65 -8.05 -10.30
N VAL A 34 17.68 -7.27 -9.80
CA VAL A 34 16.59 -6.72 -10.61
C VAL A 34 17.15 -5.78 -11.68
N SER A 35 16.71 -5.94 -12.93
CA SER A 35 17.16 -5.06 -14.02
C SER A 35 16.58 -3.65 -13.85
N PRO A 36 17.32 -2.59 -14.23
CA PRO A 36 16.77 -1.22 -14.21
C PRO A 36 15.48 -1.08 -15.02
N LYS A 37 15.33 -1.84 -16.12
CA LYS A 37 14.13 -1.84 -16.97
C LYS A 37 12.92 -2.44 -16.26
N LEU A 38 13.07 -3.61 -15.62
CA LEU A 38 11.98 -4.25 -14.86
C LEU A 38 11.58 -3.40 -13.65
N PHE A 39 12.57 -2.78 -12.99
CA PHE A 39 12.30 -1.89 -11.86
C PHE A 39 11.59 -0.61 -12.31
N GLY A 40 12.05 0.02 -13.40
CA GLY A 40 11.37 1.18 -14.00
C GLY A 40 9.94 0.86 -14.45
N PHE A 41 9.71 -0.34 -15.02
CA PHE A 41 8.38 -0.83 -15.37
C PHE A 41 7.46 -0.90 -14.15
N TRP A 42 7.90 -1.51 -13.05
CA TRP A 42 7.13 -1.52 -11.80
C TRP A 42 6.91 -0.11 -11.24
N LEU A 43 7.97 0.71 -11.19
CA LEU A 43 7.92 2.05 -10.62
C LEU A 43 6.93 2.95 -11.38
N ALA A 44 6.80 2.78 -12.69
CA ALA A 44 5.79 3.49 -13.49
C ALA A 44 4.35 3.16 -13.06
N GLN A 45 4.09 1.89 -12.74
CA GLN A 45 2.77 1.42 -12.32
C GLN A 45 2.46 1.87 -10.89
N ASP A 46 3.45 1.75 -10.00
CA ASP A 46 3.36 2.23 -8.62
C ASP A 46 3.15 3.74 -8.57
N ARG A 47 3.80 4.47 -9.47
CA ARG A 47 3.57 5.91 -9.64
C ARG A 47 2.14 6.23 -10.11
N LEU A 48 1.54 5.46 -11.02
CA LEU A 48 0.13 5.67 -11.43
C LEU A 48 -0.82 5.44 -10.24
N TYR A 49 -0.58 4.37 -9.50
CA TYR A 49 -1.28 4.05 -8.27
C TYR A 49 -1.19 5.21 -7.25
N ALA A 50 0.03 5.65 -6.93
CA ALA A 50 0.32 6.66 -5.92
C ALA A 50 -0.11 8.08 -6.34
N ALA A 51 0.13 8.48 -7.59
CA ALA A 51 -0.14 9.84 -8.04
C ALA A 51 -1.61 10.06 -8.42
N HIS A 52 -2.31 9.03 -8.92
CA HIS A 52 -3.66 9.21 -9.47
C HIS A 52 -4.76 8.59 -8.60
N ALA A 53 -4.60 7.33 -8.19
CA ALA A 53 -5.69 6.61 -7.54
C ALA A 53 -5.71 6.85 -6.03
N TYR A 54 -4.56 6.75 -5.37
CA TYR A 54 -4.45 6.91 -3.91
C TYR A 54 -5.00 8.27 -3.41
N PRO A 55 -4.71 9.43 -4.04
CA PRO A 55 -5.23 10.72 -3.57
C PRO A 55 -6.75 10.84 -3.74
N ARG A 56 -7.30 10.25 -4.81
CA ARG A 56 -8.76 10.20 -5.04
C ARG A 56 -9.45 9.32 -4.00
N PHE A 57 -8.84 8.17 -3.70
CA PHE A 57 -9.30 7.23 -2.69
C PHE A 57 -9.35 7.90 -1.31
N ILE A 58 -8.22 8.43 -0.84
CA ILE A 58 -8.13 9.10 0.46
C ILE A 58 -9.03 10.34 0.52
N GLY A 59 -9.11 11.13 -0.55
CA GLY A 59 -10.00 12.29 -0.61
C GLY A 59 -11.47 11.93 -0.42
N ARG A 60 -11.92 10.79 -0.97
CA ARG A 60 -13.27 10.27 -0.74
C ARG A 60 -13.46 9.76 0.69
N LEU A 61 -12.47 9.10 1.29
CA LEU A 61 -12.55 8.71 2.70
C LEU A 61 -12.65 9.93 3.62
N ILE A 62 -11.88 10.99 3.35
CA ILE A 62 -11.97 12.26 4.10
C ILE A 62 -13.38 12.85 3.99
N ALA A 63 -13.96 12.85 2.79
CA ALA A 63 -15.34 13.32 2.57
C ALA A 63 -16.39 12.43 3.28
N GLY A 64 -16.09 11.15 3.48
CA GLY A 64 -16.94 10.17 4.15
C GLY A 64 -16.83 10.12 5.68
N ILE A 65 -15.99 10.95 6.31
CA ILE A 65 -15.89 11.00 7.77
C ILE A 65 -17.24 11.44 8.35
N PRO A 66 -17.83 10.72 9.33
CA PRO A 66 -19.19 10.96 9.82
C PRO A 66 -19.24 12.13 10.80
N TRP A 67 -18.92 13.33 10.33
CA TRP A 67 -19.12 14.56 11.09
C TRP A 67 -20.61 14.82 11.31
N SER A 68 -20.98 15.20 12.53
CA SER A 68 -22.35 15.55 12.87
C SER A 68 -22.39 16.75 13.81
N SER A 69 -23.34 17.66 13.57
CA SER A 69 -23.63 18.77 14.50
C SER A 69 -24.18 18.30 15.85
N THR A 70 -24.54 17.03 15.97
CA THR A 70 -24.98 16.40 17.22
C THR A 70 -23.82 15.89 18.08
N HIS A 71 -22.60 15.80 17.55
CA HIS A 71 -21.42 15.45 18.34
C HIS A 71 -21.00 16.67 19.16
N ALA A 72 -21.01 16.56 20.48
CA ALA A 72 -20.60 17.64 21.36
C ALA A 72 -19.08 17.92 21.22
N PRO A 73 -18.63 19.17 21.41
CA PRO A 73 -17.20 19.48 21.41
C PRO A 73 -16.42 18.61 22.40
N GLY A 74 -15.42 17.90 21.91
CA GLY A 74 -14.60 16.97 22.69
C GLY A 74 -15.28 15.63 23.00
N SER A 75 -16.41 15.28 22.37
CA SER A 75 -17.00 13.94 22.51
C SER A 75 -16.10 12.86 21.92
N LYS A 76 -16.38 11.59 22.27
CA LYS A 76 -15.61 10.45 21.74
C LYS A 76 -15.72 10.36 20.22
N GLU A 77 -16.90 10.63 19.68
CA GLU A 77 -17.20 10.62 18.24
C GLU A 77 -16.42 11.73 17.51
N GLU A 78 -16.41 12.95 18.06
CA GLU A 78 -15.66 14.06 17.46
C GLU A 78 -14.15 13.77 17.48
N GLN A 79 -13.61 13.28 18.60
CA GLN A 79 -12.20 12.93 18.73
C GLN A 79 -11.78 11.80 17.77
N LEU A 80 -12.64 10.79 17.59
CA LEU A 80 -12.40 9.72 16.62
C LEU A 80 -12.35 10.30 15.19
N ASN A 81 -13.34 11.12 14.82
CA ASN A 81 -13.36 11.77 13.50
C ASN A 81 -12.12 12.66 13.26
N GLN A 82 -11.66 13.39 14.28
CA GLN A 82 -10.42 14.16 14.21
C GLN A 82 -9.19 13.26 14.00
N THR A 83 -9.16 12.10 14.67
CA THR A 83 -8.06 11.13 14.53
C THR A 83 -8.03 10.54 13.12
N ILE A 84 -9.19 10.14 12.60
CA ILE A 84 -9.35 9.65 11.22
C ILE A 84 -8.84 10.70 10.22
N LEU A 85 -9.29 11.96 10.36
CA LEU A 85 -8.88 13.05 9.48
C LEU A 85 -7.36 13.26 9.50
N ARG A 86 -6.74 13.26 10.69
CA ARG A 86 -5.28 13.44 10.83
C ARG A 86 -4.50 12.35 10.10
N VAL A 87 -4.90 11.08 10.27
CA VAL A 87 -4.24 9.96 9.61
C VAL A 87 -4.39 10.05 8.10
N LEU A 88 -5.59 10.34 7.59
CA LEU A 88 -5.84 10.45 6.14
C LEU A 88 -5.14 11.66 5.51
N VAL A 89 -5.07 12.81 6.20
CA VAL A 89 -4.29 13.97 5.73
C VAL A 89 -2.81 13.63 5.67
N TYR A 90 -2.30 12.91 6.68
CA TYR A 90 -0.92 12.46 6.68
C TYR A 90 -0.64 11.46 5.54
N SER A 91 -1.57 10.55 5.22
CA SER A 91 -1.48 9.68 4.03
C SER A 91 -1.30 10.49 2.74
N LEU A 92 -2.06 11.59 2.57
CA LEU A 92 -1.90 12.47 1.40
C LEU A 92 -0.55 13.20 1.38
N GLN A 93 -0.06 13.64 2.54
CA GLN A 93 1.25 14.27 2.63
C GLN A 93 2.38 13.27 2.30
N ASN A 94 2.24 12.02 2.74
CA ASN A 94 3.18 10.95 2.42
C ASN A 94 3.22 10.68 0.92
N VAL A 95 2.07 10.45 0.29
CA VAL A 95 2.05 10.08 -1.13
C VAL A 95 2.58 11.21 -2.03
N VAL A 96 2.41 12.48 -1.63
CA VAL A 96 3.03 13.62 -2.34
C VAL A 96 4.56 13.58 -2.25
N ARG A 97 5.11 13.28 -1.07
CA ARG A 97 6.56 13.10 -0.88
C ARG A 97 7.07 11.91 -1.68
N GLU A 98 6.33 10.81 -1.67
CA GLU A 98 6.67 9.55 -2.34
C GLU A 98 6.70 9.70 -3.87
N VAL A 99 5.70 10.35 -4.48
CA VAL A 99 5.72 10.64 -5.92
C VAL A 99 6.91 11.54 -6.28
N GLY A 100 7.25 12.52 -5.42
CA GLY A 100 8.46 13.32 -5.57
C GLY A 100 9.74 12.48 -5.51
N PHE A 101 9.81 11.54 -4.56
CA PHE A 101 10.90 10.58 -4.43
C PHE A 101 11.03 9.70 -5.68
N PHE A 102 9.92 9.19 -6.24
CA PHE A 102 9.92 8.42 -7.49
C PHE A 102 10.52 9.22 -8.64
N ASP A 103 10.06 10.46 -8.85
CA ASP A 103 10.50 11.31 -9.95
C ASP A 103 11.98 11.69 -9.82
N GLU A 104 12.47 11.92 -8.60
CA GLU A 104 13.88 12.22 -8.33
C GLU A 104 14.77 10.99 -8.59
N TYR A 105 14.40 9.84 -8.01
CA TYR A 105 15.23 8.64 -8.06
C TYR A 105 15.20 7.96 -9.42
N ALA A 106 14.08 8.05 -10.14
CA ALA A 106 14.02 7.61 -11.52
C ALA A 106 15.03 8.37 -12.40
N LYS A 107 15.11 9.70 -12.25
CA LYS A 107 16.10 10.52 -12.98
C LYS A 107 17.53 10.21 -12.54
N LYS A 108 17.77 10.10 -11.23
CA LYS A 108 19.09 9.86 -10.65
C LYS A 108 19.71 8.55 -11.14
N PHE A 109 18.90 7.51 -11.29
CA PHE A 109 19.34 6.16 -11.66
C PHE A 109 18.95 5.74 -13.09
N ASP A 110 18.50 6.69 -13.91
CA ASP A 110 18.07 6.46 -15.31
C ASP A 110 17.02 5.34 -15.44
N LEU A 111 16.08 5.29 -14.50
CA LEU A 111 14.95 4.36 -14.53
C LEU A 111 13.88 4.94 -15.46
N GLN A 112 13.61 4.21 -16.55
CA GLN A 112 12.59 4.57 -17.52
C GLN A 112 11.20 4.32 -16.91
N ILE A 113 10.49 5.40 -16.58
CA ILE A 113 9.14 5.37 -15.97
C ILE A 113 8.07 5.99 -16.86
N ASP A 114 8.48 6.68 -17.92
CA ASP A 114 7.65 7.14 -19.02
C ASP A 114 7.27 5.96 -19.94
N HIS A 115 6.39 6.19 -20.92
CA HIS A 115 5.96 5.24 -21.98
C HIS A 115 5.24 3.94 -21.56
N TRP A 116 5.25 3.52 -20.30
CA TRP A 116 4.58 2.28 -19.90
C TRP A 116 3.06 2.41 -19.93
N ARG A 117 2.40 1.48 -20.63
CA ARG A 117 0.94 1.34 -20.57
C ARG A 117 0.54 0.86 -19.18
N GLU A 118 -0.61 1.33 -18.71
CA GLU A 118 -1.19 0.87 -17.46
C GLU A 118 -1.49 -0.64 -17.53
N ARG A 119 -0.99 -1.39 -16.55
CA ARG A 119 -1.19 -2.85 -16.46
C ARG A 119 -2.61 -3.18 -16.04
N LYS A 120 -3.03 -4.42 -16.33
CA LYS A 120 -4.32 -4.93 -15.84
C LYS A 120 -4.35 -4.92 -14.32
N GLU A 121 -3.27 -5.33 -13.70
CA GLU A 121 -3.08 -5.45 -12.26
C GLU A 121 -3.20 -4.07 -11.59
N THR A 122 -2.63 -3.03 -12.21
CA THR A 122 -2.79 -1.63 -11.77
C THR A 122 -4.23 -1.15 -11.91
N ARG A 123 -4.90 -1.44 -13.03
CA ARG A 123 -6.34 -1.12 -13.18
C ARG A 123 -7.22 -1.83 -12.16
N ASP A 124 -6.94 -3.09 -11.88
CA ASP A 124 -7.70 -3.88 -10.90
C ASP A 124 -7.56 -3.28 -9.49
N TYR A 125 -6.35 -2.87 -9.12
CA TYR A 125 -6.10 -2.23 -7.84
C TYR A 125 -6.80 -0.87 -7.73
N THR A 126 -6.63 -0.01 -8.75
CA THR A 126 -7.26 1.32 -8.74
C THR A 126 -8.79 1.26 -8.84
N ALA A 127 -9.35 0.23 -9.49
CA ALA A 127 -10.77 -0.05 -9.49
C ALA A 127 -11.27 -0.45 -8.09
N GLU A 128 -10.52 -1.26 -7.35
CA GLU A 128 -10.88 -1.65 -5.99
C GLU A 128 -10.85 -0.46 -5.02
N MET A 129 -9.84 0.41 -5.13
CA MET A 129 -9.83 1.70 -4.42
C MET A 129 -11.09 2.53 -4.72
N ALA A 130 -11.47 2.62 -5.99
CA ALA A 130 -12.65 3.36 -6.40
C ALA A 130 -13.94 2.74 -5.83
N ARG A 131 -14.04 1.40 -5.79
CA ARG A 131 -15.17 0.65 -5.24
C ARG A 131 -15.28 0.84 -3.72
N ILE A 132 -14.20 0.59 -2.98
CA ILE A 132 -14.18 0.73 -1.50
C ILE A 132 -14.56 2.15 -1.09
N SER A 133 -13.98 3.17 -1.74
CA SER A 133 -14.31 4.56 -1.41
C SER A 133 -15.71 5.03 -1.83
N ALA A 134 -16.38 4.32 -2.74
CA ALA A 134 -17.71 4.68 -3.20
C ALA A 134 -18.83 3.92 -2.46
N GLU A 135 -18.58 2.66 -2.09
CA GLU A 135 -19.60 1.75 -1.57
C GLU A 135 -19.37 1.36 -0.10
N GLY A 136 -18.14 1.47 0.39
CA GLY A 136 -17.77 1.07 1.75
C GLY A 136 -18.05 2.14 2.80
N ASP A 137 -18.08 1.71 4.07
CA ASP A 137 -18.08 2.63 5.20
C ASP A 137 -16.67 3.09 5.58
N ILE A 138 -16.55 4.04 6.51
CA ILE A 138 -15.24 4.61 6.89
C ILE A 138 -14.25 3.55 7.40
N LEU A 139 -14.73 2.49 8.07
CA LEU A 139 -13.87 1.41 8.56
C LEU A 139 -13.42 0.50 7.42
N ASP A 140 -14.29 0.23 6.44
CA ASP A 140 -13.92 -0.51 5.22
C ASP A 140 -12.73 0.19 4.54
N GLY A 141 -12.82 1.51 4.39
CA GLY A 141 -11.74 2.34 3.87
C GLY A 141 -10.46 2.30 4.71
N LEU A 142 -10.58 2.43 6.04
CA LEU A 142 -9.41 2.41 6.94
C LEU A 142 -8.71 1.05 7.00
N VAL A 143 -9.47 -0.06 6.96
CA VAL A 143 -8.90 -1.40 6.87
C VAL A 143 -8.21 -1.59 5.52
N PHE A 144 -8.79 -1.08 4.43
CA PHE A 144 -8.14 -1.11 3.12
C PHE A 144 -6.81 -0.34 3.17
N VAL A 145 -6.79 0.93 3.62
CA VAL A 145 -5.53 1.69 3.80
C VAL A 145 -4.52 0.92 4.64
N TRP A 146 -4.89 0.52 5.85
CA TRP A 146 -3.98 -0.22 6.73
C TRP A 146 -3.42 -1.48 6.06
N ALA A 147 -4.26 -2.26 5.38
CA ALA A 147 -3.83 -3.50 4.73
C ALA A 147 -2.80 -3.24 3.62
N MET A 148 -3.05 -2.25 2.75
CA MET A 148 -2.10 -1.88 1.68
C MET A 148 -0.73 -1.53 2.27
N GLU A 149 -0.72 -0.61 3.25
CA GLU A 149 0.54 -0.12 3.83
C GLU A 149 1.26 -1.21 4.65
N GLN A 150 0.50 -2.10 5.30
CA GLN A 150 1.06 -3.21 6.07
C GLN A 150 1.72 -4.25 5.16
N VAL A 151 1.03 -4.69 4.09
CA VAL A 151 1.60 -5.66 3.15
C VAL A 151 2.83 -5.08 2.47
N TYR A 152 2.78 -3.80 2.10
CA TYR A 152 3.90 -3.12 1.46
C TYR A 152 5.11 -2.95 2.40
N LEU A 153 4.88 -2.60 3.67
CA LEU A 153 5.93 -2.58 4.69
C LEU A 153 6.61 -3.95 4.85
N ASP A 154 5.81 -5.02 4.93
CA ASP A 154 6.35 -6.37 5.11
C ASP A 154 7.12 -6.85 3.88
N ALA A 155 6.64 -6.50 2.68
CA ALA A 155 7.33 -6.75 1.41
C ALA A 155 8.72 -6.09 1.35
N TRP A 156 8.81 -4.81 1.71
CA TRP A 156 10.09 -4.10 1.70
C TRP A 156 11.01 -4.50 2.85
N ARG A 157 10.46 -4.90 4.01
CA ARG A 157 11.25 -5.54 5.08
C ARG A 157 11.84 -6.87 4.66
N TYR A 158 11.09 -7.66 3.89
CA TYR A 158 11.64 -8.88 3.31
C TYR A 158 12.80 -8.56 2.37
N ALA A 159 12.64 -7.61 1.44
CA ALA A 159 13.71 -7.17 0.55
C ALA A 159 14.94 -6.66 1.33
N ALA A 160 14.74 -5.89 2.41
CA ALA A 160 15.81 -5.45 3.31
C ALA A 160 16.57 -6.65 3.92
N SER A 161 15.86 -7.66 4.42
CA SER A 161 16.47 -8.86 4.99
C SER A 161 17.29 -9.66 3.97
N VAL A 162 16.89 -9.66 2.70
CA VAL A 162 17.64 -10.28 1.61
C VAL A 162 18.89 -9.45 1.30
N GLN A 163 18.76 -8.12 1.26
CA GLN A 163 19.86 -7.19 1.01
C GLN A 163 20.99 -7.27 2.05
N GLU A 164 20.64 -7.44 3.33
CA GLU A 164 21.61 -7.66 4.41
C GLU A 164 22.43 -8.95 4.20
N ARG A 165 21.81 -10.00 3.62
CA ARG A 165 22.47 -11.29 3.36
C ARG A 165 23.32 -11.28 2.09
N SER A 166 22.95 -10.49 1.08
CA SER A 166 23.50 -10.59 -0.28
C SER A 166 24.63 -9.59 -0.60
N SER A 167 25.11 -8.80 0.38
CA SER A 167 26.23 -7.85 0.21
C SER A 167 26.06 -6.90 -0.99
N VAL A 168 24.83 -6.47 -1.26
CA VAL A 168 24.52 -5.53 -2.36
C VAL A 168 25.33 -4.25 -2.21
N SER A 169 25.89 -3.70 -3.30
CA SER A 169 26.65 -2.45 -3.27
C SER A 169 25.87 -1.32 -2.58
N GLU A 170 26.56 -0.47 -1.80
CA GLU A 170 25.96 0.70 -1.14
C GLU A 170 25.36 1.69 -2.15
N ASP A 171 25.89 1.72 -3.37
CA ASP A 171 25.43 2.61 -4.45
C ASP A 171 24.30 2.01 -5.30
N HIS A 172 23.84 0.79 -5.01
CA HIS A 172 22.77 0.17 -5.79
C HIS A 172 21.43 0.87 -5.56
N PHE A 173 20.73 1.21 -6.65
CA PHE A 173 19.53 2.05 -6.60
C PHE A 173 18.43 1.49 -5.69
N THR A 174 18.26 0.16 -5.63
CA THR A 174 17.22 -0.50 -4.81
C THR A 174 17.35 -0.18 -3.33
N ARG A 175 18.56 0.14 -2.83
CA ARG A 175 18.77 0.46 -1.40
C ARG A 175 17.94 1.66 -0.95
N ALA A 176 17.80 2.67 -1.80
CA ALA A 176 17.05 3.87 -1.46
C ALA A 176 15.55 3.60 -1.37
N PHE A 177 15.04 2.75 -2.26
CA PHE A 177 13.63 2.32 -2.26
C PHE A 177 13.34 1.47 -1.02
N VAL A 178 14.18 0.48 -0.72
CA VAL A 178 14.08 -0.31 0.52
C VAL A 178 14.06 0.61 1.75
N ALA A 179 15.01 1.54 1.86
CA ALA A 179 15.07 2.47 2.99
C ALA A 179 13.84 3.40 3.09
N ASN A 180 13.23 3.78 1.97
CA ASN A 180 12.04 4.64 1.96
C ASN A 180 10.83 3.95 2.62
N TRP A 181 10.65 2.65 2.42
CA TRP A 181 9.49 1.92 2.97
C TRP A 181 9.79 1.06 4.19
N THR A 182 11.03 1.10 4.70
CA THR A 182 11.38 0.46 5.97
C THR A 182 11.83 1.44 7.05
N ASN A 183 11.75 2.75 6.81
CA ASN A 183 12.14 3.74 7.81
C ASN A 183 11.14 3.85 8.97
N ASP A 184 11.60 4.42 10.08
CA ASP A 184 10.81 4.54 11.31
C ASP A 184 9.53 5.39 11.15
N GLU A 185 9.55 6.40 10.27
CA GLU A 185 8.39 7.25 10.00
C GLU A 185 7.27 6.45 9.31
N PHE A 186 7.62 5.61 8.34
CA PHE A 186 6.67 4.72 7.66
C PHE A 186 6.18 3.60 8.60
N VAL A 187 7.07 2.98 9.38
CA VAL A 187 6.68 1.98 10.39
C VAL A 187 5.71 2.58 11.41
N LYS A 188 5.98 3.80 11.89
CA LYS A 188 5.09 4.50 12.81
C LYS A 188 3.72 4.76 12.17
N PHE A 189 3.69 5.19 10.92
CA PHE A 189 2.45 5.41 10.17
C PHE A 189 1.57 4.16 10.09
N VAL A 190 2.15 3.01 9.71
CA VAL A 190 1.44 1.73 9.64
C VAL A 190 0.90 1.33 11.01
N ASN A 191 1.69 1.54 12.07
CA ASN A 191 1.25 1.26 13.44
C ASN A 191 0.10 2.18 13.90
N ASP A 192 0.14 3.47 13.54
CA ASP A 192 -0.94 4.41 13.85
C ASP A 192 -2.24 4.03 13.12
N LEU A 193 -2.16 3.60 11.85
CA LEU A 193 -3.27 3.02 11.10
C LEU A 193 -3.84 1.76 11.78
N ALA A 194 -2.97 0.83 12.18
CA ALA A 194 -3.38 -0.38 12.88
C ALA A 194 -4.08 -0.06 14.21
N GLY A 195 -3.54 0.89 14.98
CA GLY A 195 -4.15 1.37 16.23
C GLY A 195 -5.52 1.98 16.01
N LEU A 196 -5.68 2.79 14.96
CA LEU A 196 -6.97 3.37 14.58
C LEU A 196 -7.98 2.29 14.18
N VAL A 197 -7.61 1.35 13.31
CA VAL A 197 -8.48 0.22 12.92
C VAL A 197 -8.91 -0.59 14.15
N ASN A 198 -7.99 -0.89 15.06
CA ASN A 198 -8.26 -1.63 16.28
C ASN A 198 -9.12 -0.87 17.31
N SER A 199 -9.29 0.45 17.16
CA SER A 199 -10.13 1.25 18.05
C SER A 199 -11.63 1.11 17.77
N PHE A 200 -12.00 0.56 16.60
CA PHE A 200 -13.39 0.33 16.24
C PHE A 200 -13.93 -0.94 16.92
N ASP A 201 -15.10 -0.82 17.55
CA ASP A 201 -15.82 -1.96 18.09
C ASP A 201 -16.63 -2.65 16.97
N VAL A 202 -16.10 -3.77 16.46
CA VAL A 202 -16.77 -4.63 15.47
C VAL A 202 -16.85 -6.06 15.98
N LYS A 203 -18.04 -6.64 15.85
CA LYS A 203 -18.34 -7.98 16.39
C LYS A 203 -18.13 -9.05 15.31
N PRO A 204 -17.40 -10.14 15.63
CA PRO A 204 -17.29 -11.29 14.74
C PRO A 204 -18.65 -11.84 14.29
N GLY A 205 -18.73 -12.27 13.03
CA GLY A 205 -19.96 -12.83 12.44
C GLY A 205 -21.01 -11.80 12.01
N THR A 206 -20.76 -10.51 12.21
CA THR A 206 -21.59 -9.45 11.61
C THR A 206 -21.23 -9.25 10.14
N GLU A 207 -22.18 -8.75 9.34
CA GLU A 207 -21.93 -8.44 7.92
C GLU A 207 -20.74 -7.49 7.76
N ARG A 208 -20.66 -6.45 8.60
CA ARG A 208 -19.53 -5.52 8.60
C ARG A 208 -18.20 -6.24 8.83
N PHE A 209 -18.12 -7.11 9.84
CA PHE A 209 -16.90 -7.86 10.13
C PHE A 209 -16.48 -8.75 8.94
N ASN A 210 -17.43 -9.46 8.33
CA ASN A 210 -17.17 -10.29 7.16
C ASN A 210 -16.65 -9.44 5.97
N ARG A 211 -17.14 -8.21 5.79
CA ARG A 211 -16.59 -7.30 4.76
C ARG A 211 -15.12 -6.95 5.03
N LEU A 212 -14.73 -6.72 6.29
CA LEU A 212 -13.33 -6.43 6.64
C LEU A 212 -12.40 -7.62 6.35
N GLU A 213 -12.88 -8.84 6.57
CA GLU A 213 -12.16 -10.06 6.16
C GLU A 213 -11.96 -10.04 4.64
N MET A 214 -13.03 -9.87 3.87
CA MET A 214 -12.96 -9.86 2.41
C MET A 214 -12.05 -8.77 1.86
N ILE A 215 -12.01 -7.59 2.51
CA ILE A 215 -11.10 -6.50 2.18
C ILE A 215 -9.64 -6.96 2.37
N TRP A 216 -9.31 -7.55 3.52
CA TRP A 216 -7.96 -8.08 3.75
C TRP A 216 -7.57 -9.13 2.71
N LEU A 217 -8.46 -10.11 2.46
CA LEU A 217 -8.22 -11.14 1.44
C LEU A 217 -7.96 -10.53 0.07
N ARG A 218 -8.75 -9.53 -0.31
CA ARG A 218 -8.65 -8.86 -1.61
C ARG A 218 -7.36 -8.06 -1.74
N VAL A 219 -6.91 -7.38 -0.69
CA VAL A 219 -5.63 -6.65 -0.70
C VAL A 219 -4.48 -7.61 -0.92
N VAL A 220 -4.44 -8.76 -0.24
CA VAL A 220 -3.36 -9.75 -0.44
C VAL A 220 -3.30 -10.27 -1.88
N GLU A 221 -4.45 -10.49 -2.53
CA GLU A 221 -4.50 -10.85 -3.96
C GLU A 221 -3.98 -9.74 -4.87
N LEU A 222 -4.36 -8.49 -4.58
CA LEU A 222 -3.96 -7.33 -5.38
C LEU A 222 -2.46 -7.07 -5.25
N GLU A 223 -1.92 -7.12 -4.04
CA GLU A 223 -0.49 -6.91 -3.74
C GLU A 223 0.38 -7.98 -4.41
N GLU A 224 -0.02 -9.26 -4.36
CA GLU A 224 0.68 -10.31 -5.10
C GLU A 224 0.70 -10.02 -6.60
N ALA A 225 -0.46 -9.74 -7.18
CA ALA A 225 -0.58 -9.51 -8.62
C ALA A 225 0.18 -8.25 -9.08
N PHE A 226 0.30 -7.26 -8.21
CA PHE A 226 0.93 -5.99 -8.56
C PHE A 226 2.43 -6.11 -8.81
N TRP A 227 3.13 -7.05 -8.16
CA TRP A 227 4.53 -7.29 -8.46
C TRP A 227 4.71 -7.82 -9.90
N PRO A 228 5.64 -7.25 -10.70
CA PRO A 228 5.82 -7.73 -12.06
C PRO A 228 6.56 -9.07 -12.07
N ASN A 229 6.28 -9.85 -13.10
CA ASN A 229 7.11 -11.02 -13.42
C ASN A 229 8.28 -10.61 -14.32
N ALA A 230 9.42 -11.30 -14.17
CA ALA A 230 10.55 -11.07 -15.04
C ALA A 230 10.18 -11.34 -16.51
N GLY A 231 10.49 -10.40 -17.41
CA GLY A 231 10.17 -10.47 -18.83
C GLY A 231 8.85 -9.79 -19.22
N GLU A 232 8.03 -9.39 -18.26
CA GLU A 232 6.79 -8.65 -18.53
C GLU A 232 7.06 -7.28 -19.15
N GLU A 233 8.14 -6.62 -18.73
CA GLU A 233 8.63 -5.34 -19.27
C GLU A 233 9.08 -5.43 -20.73
N LEU A 234 9.32 -6.64 -21.23
CA LEU A 234 9.65 -6.88 -22.64
C LEU A 234 8.39 -6.96 -23.48
N ALA A 235 7.33 -7.62 -23.00
CA ALA A 235 6.08 -7.77 -23.73
C ALA A 235 5.34 -6.43 -23.91
N MET A 236 5.43 -5.52 -22.94
CA MET A 236 4.70 -4.24 -22.96
C MET A 236 5.50 -3.08 -23.56
N GLY A 237 6.80 -3.23 -23.80
CA GLY A 237 7.69 -2.16 -24.29
C GLY A 237 7.82 -2.03 -25.81
N HIS A 238 7.04 -2.79 -26.60
CA HIS A 238 7.25 -2.93 -28.06
C HIS A 238 6.28 -2.12 -28.96
N GLU A 239 5.49 -1.20 -28.42
CA GLU A 239 4.68 -0.30 -29.25
C GLU A 239 4.87 1.16 -28.83
N ALA A 240 5.96 1.77 -29.33
CA ALA A 240 6.10 3.21 -29.51
C ALA A 240 6.27 3.51 -31.00
#